data_AF-A0A8N4I9T1-F1
#
_entry.id   AF-A0A8N4I9T1-F1
#
_cell.length_a   1.000
_cell.length_b   1.000
_cell.length_c   1.000
_cell.angle_alpha   90.00
_cell.angle_beta   90.00
_cell.angle_gamma   90.00
#
_symmetry.space_group_name_H-M   'P 1'
#
loop_
_entity.id
_entity.type
_entity.pdbx_description
1 polymer ?
#
loop_
_entity_poly.entity_id
_entity_poly.type
_entity_poly.pdbx_seq_one_letter_code
_entity_poly.pdbx_strand_id
1 'polypeptide(L)'
;MGEQSFLDRMLSHLRSTSKYYTGYPKDIGPSQVIHFTSERQFVQLLHEGHPVVVAFTIRCPYTKHLDRVLEEAAAEFHPHVKFMRVECPKYPGFCIARQRKDYPFIEIFHSPEQAANQGKVVDPNIKKYSVKVLPEFGL
;
A
#
# COMPACT_ATOMS: atom_id res chain seq x y z
N MET A 1 -22.59 -24.47 -25.72
CA MET A 1 -22.08 -23.12 -25.39
C MET A 1 -23.24 -22.40 -24.73
N GLY A 2 -23.30 -22.39 -23.40
CA GLY A 2 -24.49 -21.95 -22.66
C GLY A 2 -24.60 -20.44 -22.65
N GLU A 3 -25.81 -19.90 -22.83
CA GLU A 3 -26.07 -18.47 -22.67
C GLU A 3 -25.61 -18.01 -21.29
N GLN A 4 -24.70 -17.03 -21.25
CA GLN A 4 -24.36 -16.36 -19.99
C GLN A 4 -25.62 -15.72 -19.43
N SER A 5 -25.92 -15.97 -18.15
CA SER A 5 -27.11 -15.43 -17.52
C SER A 5 -27.08 -13.89 -17.54
N PHE A 6 -28.25 -13.25 -17.48
CA PHE A 6 -28.34 -11.79 -17.37
C PHE A 6 -27.49 -11.24 -16.21
N LEU A 7 -27.44 -11.97 -15.09
CA LEU A 7 -26.59 -11.64 -13.94
C LEU A 7 -25.10 -11.65 -14.32
N ASP A 8 -24.63 -12.63 -15.09
CA ASP A 8 -23.23 -12.69 -15.53
C ASP A 8 -22.86 -11.53 -16.44
N ARG A 9 -23.76 -11.15 -17.37
CA ARG A 9 -23.57 -9.96 -18.21
C ARG A 9 -23.56 -8.67 -17.41
N MET A 10 -24.48 -8.52 -16.47
CA MET A 10 -24.55 -7.35 -15.58
C MET A 10 -23.28 -7.25 -14.72
N LEU A 11 -22.84 -8.35 -14.11
CA LEU A 11 -21.61 -8.41 -13.30
C LEU A 11 -20.37 -8.12 -14.16
N SER A 12 -20.29 -8.67 -15.37
CA SER A 12 -19.19 -8.37 -16.30
C SER A 12 -19.16 -6.89 -16.68
N HIS A 13 -20.32 -6.29 -16.94
CA HIS A 13 -20.41 -4.88 -17.26
C HIS A 13 -19.96 -4.02 -16.08
N LEU A 14 -20.48 -4.29 -14.88
CA LEU A 14 -20.08 -3.62 -13.64
C LEU A 14 -18.58 -3.74 -13.39
N ARG A 15 -17.96 -4.91 -13.61
CA ARG A 15 -16.50 -5.10 -13.49
C ARG A 15 -15.72 -4.23 -14.49
N SER A 16 -16.21 -4.12 -15.73
CA SER A 16 -15.53 -3.37 -16.79
C SER A 16 -15.67 -1.85 -16.65
N THR A 17 -16.78 -1.36 -16.08
CA THR A 17 -17.10 0.07 -16.07
C THR A 17 -17.02 0.71 -14.69
N SER A 18 -17.21 -0.06 -13.61
CA SER A 18 -17.19 0.49 -12.25
C SER A 18 -15.78 0.52 -11.68
N LYS A 19 -15.25 1.75 -11.52
CA LYS A 19 -13.99 2.00 -10.81
C LYS A 19 -14.02 1.54 -9.34
N TYR A 20 -15.20 1.46 -8.73
CA TYR A 20 -15.39 1.20 -7.31
C TYR A 20 -15.86 -0.22 -6.98
N TYR A 21 -16.02 -1.09 -7.99
CA TYR A 21 -16.44 -2.46 -7.73
C TYR A 21 -15.28 -3.29 -7.14
N THR A 22 -15.36 -3.58 -5.85
CA THR A 22 -14.40 -4.40 -5.06
C THR A 22 -14.85 -5.86 -4.89
N GLY A 23 -16.03 -6.21 -5.43
CA GLY A 23 -16.81 -7.40 -5.07
C GLY A 23 -16.38 -8.73 -5.69
N TYR A 24 -15.33 -8.77 -6.51
CA TYR A 24 -14.77 -10.02 -7.08
C TYR A 24 -13.25 -9.89 -7.19
N PRO A 25 -12.47 -10.98 -7.03
CA PRO A 25 -11.03 -10.92 -7.24
C PRO A 25 -10.77 -10.36 -8.65
N LYS A 26 -10.15 -9.18 -8.70
CA LYS A 26 -9.50 -8.72 -9.92
C LYS A 26 -8.39 -9.73 -10.19
N ASP A 27 -8.16 -10.10 -11.45
CA ASP A 27 -6.94 -10.83 -11.84
C ASP A 27 -5.76 -9.86 -11.69
N ILE A 28 -5.38 -9.66 -10.42
CA ILE A 28 -4.20 -8.93 -10.02
C ILE A 28 -3.07 -9.86 -10.44
N GLY A 29 -2.19 -9.38 -11.33
CA GLY A 29 -1.04 -10.13 -11.80
C GLY A 29 -0.07 -10.48 -10.65
N PRO A 30 1.25 -10.57 -10.90
CA PRO A 30 2.18 -10.77 -9.80
C PRO A 30 2.03 -9.64 -8.77
N SER A 31 2.06 -10.01 -7.48
CA SER A 31 2.00 -9.05 -6.37
C SER A 31 2.99 -7.92 -6.58
N GLN A 32 2.52 -6.69 -6.42
CA GLN A 32 3.33 -5.47 -6.47
C GLN A 32 3.67 -4.96 -5.07
N VAL A 33 3.28 -5.70 -4.02
CA VAL A 33 3.56 -5.36 -2.63
C VAL A 33 4.98 -5.78 -2.27
N ILE A 34 5.75 -4.82 -1.76
CA ILE A 34 7.12 -5.03 -1.31
C ILE A 34 7.10 -5.43 0.16
N HIS A 35 7.63 -6.62 0.48
CA HIS A 35 7.84 -7.00 1.87
C HIS A 35 9.08 -6.29 2.43
N PHE A 36 8.93 -5.62 3.56
CA PHE A 36 10.05 -4.98 4.24
C PHE A 36 11.09 -6.01 4.66
N THR A 37 12.35 -5.78 4.29
CA THR A 37 13.49 -6.60 4.73
C THR A 37 14.45 -5.85 5.65
N SER A 38 14.70 -4.57 5.36
CA SER A 38 15.67 -3.75 6.08
C SER A 38 15.43 -2.26 5.86
N GLU A 39 15.92 -1.44 6.78
CA GLU A 39 15.87 0.02 6.65
C GLU A 39 16.63 0.53 5.42
N ARG A 40 17.75 -0.14 5.07
CA ARG A 40 18.55 0.20 3.89
C ARG A 40 17.74 0.08 2.60
N GLN A 41 16.98 -1.01 2.45
CA GLN A 41 16.08 -1.19 1.30
C GLN A 41 14.99 -0.11 1.26
N PHE A 42 14.41 0.22 2.42
CA PHE A 42 13.39 1.28 2.51
C PHE A 42 13.94 2.64 2.09
N VAL A 43 15.13 3.01 2.57
CA VAL A 43 15.80 4.26 2.17
C VAL A 43 16.11 4.26 0.67
N GLN A 44 16.59 3.16 0.12
CA GLN A 44 16.84 3.04 -1.32
C GLN A 44 15.57 3.28 -2.15
N LEU A 45 14.42 2.73 -1.73
CA LEU A 45 13.14 2.96 -2.38
C LEU A 45 12.69 4.43 -2.32
N LEU A 46 12.93 5.12 -1.21
CA LEU A 46 12.64 6.55 -1.11
C LEU A 46 13.49 7.40 -2.06
N HIS A 47 14.73 6.98 -2.32
CA HIS A 47 15.62 7.66 -3.26
C HIS A 47 15.22 7.47 -4.72
N GLU A 48 14.32 6.53 -5.04
CA GLU A 48 13.73 6.40 -6.39
C GLU A 48 12.79 7.57 -6.74
N GLY A 49 12.49 8.47 -5.79
CA GLY A 49 11.66 9.66 -6.01
C GLY A 49 10.14 9.40 -6.07
N HIS A 50 9.73 8.13 -6.05
CA HIS A 50 8.31 7.75 -6.03
C HIS A 50 7.76 7.73 -4.59
N PRO A 51 6.49 8.09 -4.38
CA PRO A 51 5.84 7.91 -3.08
C PRO A 51 5.83 6.43 -2.65
N VAL A 52 6.12 6.19 -1.37
CA VAL A 52 6.10 4.88 -0.75
C VAL A 52 5.02 4.85 0.34
N VAL A 53 3.98 4.06 0.11
CA VAL A 53 2.92 3.75 1.08
C VAL A 53 3.39 2.58 1.94
N VAL A 54 3.49 2.77 3.24
CA VAL A 54 3.98 1.75 4.18
C VAL A 54 2.86 1.34 5.13
N ALA A 55 2.45 0.08 5.04
CA ALA A 55 1.48 -0.54 5.94
C ALA A 55 2.20 -1.23 7.11
N PHE A 56 1.97 -0.73 8.32
CA PHE A 56 2.49 -1.30 9.56
C PHE A 56 1.46 -2.24 10.16
N THR A 57 1.86 -3.50 10.35
CA THR A 57 0.95 -4.58 10.69
C THR A 57 1.45 -5.41 11.87
N ILE A 58 0.50 -5.98 12.60
CA ILE A 58 0.69 -7.11 13.53
C ILE A 58 -0.22 -8.24 13.05
N ARG A 59 -0.04 -9.47 13.57
CA ARG A 59 -0.95 -10.57 13.25
C ARG A 59 -2.31 -10.33 13.91
N CYS A 60 -3.30 -9.83 13.15
CA CYS A 60 -4.68 -9.69 13.61
C CYS A 60 -5.69 -9.93 12.45
N PRO A 61 -6.99 -10.14 12.73
CA PRO A 61 -8.00 -10.37 11.70
C PRO A 61 -8.11 -9.22 10.68
N TYR A 62 -7.97 -7.98 11.14
CA TYR A 62 -8.06 -6.77 10.31
C TYR A 62 -6.96 -6.70 9.23
N THR A 63 -5.81 -7.32 9.49
CA THR A 63 -4.69 -7.35 8.53
C THR A 63 -5.05 -8.12 7.26
N LYS A 64 -5.92 -9.13 7.32
CA LYS A 64 -6.29 -9.91 6.12
C LYS A 64 -7.00 -9.05 5.07
N HIS A 65 -7.93 -8.20 5.51
CA HIS A 65 -8.64 -7.31 4.60
C HIS A 65 -7.69 -6.24 4.06
N LEU A 66 -6.86 -5.66 4.94
CA LEU A 66 -5.84 -4.70 4.54
C LEU A 66 -4.87 -5.28 3.51
N ASP A 67 -4.40 -6.52 3.70
CA ASP A 67 -3.47 -7.16 2.76
C ASP A 67 -4.07 -7.24 1.35
N ARG A 68 -5.36 -7.57 1.24
CA ARG A 68 -6.07 -7.58 -0.06
C ARG A 68 -6.18 -6.18 -0.67
N VAL A 69 -6.59 -5.18 0.13
CA VAL A 69 -6.69 -3.78 -0.33
C VAL A 69 -5.32 -3.26 -0.76
N LEU A 70 -4.25 -3.64 -0.05
CA LEU A 70 -2.88 -3.27 -0.36
C LEU A 70 -2.41 -3.85 -1.69
N GLU A 71 -2.75 -5.11 -1.98
CA GLU A 71 -2.46 -5.76 -3.27
C GLU A 71 -3.21 -5.09 -4.42
N GLU A 72 -4.51 -4.83 -4.25
CA GLU A 72 -5.33 -4.14 -5.25
C GLU A 72 -4.78 -2.75 -5.55
N ALA A 73 -4.43 -1.98 -4.52
CA ALA A 73 -3.85 -0.65 -4.68
C ALA A 73 -2.44 -0.70 -5.30
N ALA A 74 -1.60 -1.65 -4.89
CA ALA A 74 -0.26 -1.80 -5.44
C ALA A 74 -0.29 -2.08 -6.95
N ALA A 75 -1.24 -2.88 -7.41
CA ALA A 75 -1.42 -3.14 -8.83
C ALA A 75 -2.00 -1.94 -9.60
N GLU A 76 -2.94 -1.20 -9.01
CA GLU A 76 -3.57 -0.05 -9.64
C GLU A 76 -2.60 1.12 -9.85
N PHE A 77 -1.75 1.40 -8.87
CA PHE A 77 -0.83 2.54 -8.92
C PHE A 77 0.58 2.20 -9.43
N HIS A 78 0.83 0.97 -9.87
CA HIS A 78 2.11 0.58 -10.44
C HIS A 78 2.38 1.31 -11.78
N PRO A 79 3.63 1.76 -12.08
CA PRO A 79 4.83 1.73 -11.24
C PRO A 79 5.02 2.98 -10.34
N HIS A 80 4.07 3.92 -10.38
CA HIS A 80 4.18 5.28 -9.85
C HIS A 80 4.14 5.39 -8.32
N VAL A 81 3.53 4.43 -7.64
CA VAL A 81 3.49 4.38 -6.16
C VAL A 81 3.96 3.02 -5.71
N LYS A 82 4.84 2.99 -4.71
CA LYS A 82 5.32 1.74 -4.11
C LYS A 82 4.52 1.44 -2.86
N PHE A 83 4.09 0.18 -2.71
CA PHE A 83 3.39 -0.27 -1.51
C PHE A 83 4.28 -1.26 -0.76
N MET A 84 4.54 -0.96 0.50
CA MET A 84 5.41 -1.76 1.36
C MET A 84 4.64 -2.27 2.57
N ARG A 85 4.82 -3.55 2.89
CA ARG A 85 4.25 -4.19 4.08
C ARG A 85 5.32 -4.46 5.12
N VAL A 86 5.10 -3.97 6.33
CA VAL A 86 5.98 -4.18 7.49
C VAL A 86 5.25 -5.01 8.54
N GLU A 87 5.82 -6.16 8.89
CA GLU A 87 5.38 -6.97 10.03
C GLU A 87 6.15 -6.54 11.28
N CYS A 88 5.56 -5.66 12.09
CA CYS A 88 6.23 -5.09 13.25
C CYS A 88 6.71 -6.11 14.30
N PRO A 89 6.04 -7.26 14.53
CA PRO A 89 6.59 -8.30 15.41
C PRO A 89 7.93 -8.88 14.90
N LYS A 90 8.18 -8.87 13.59
CA LYS A 90 9.46 -9.32 12.98
C LYS A 90 10.52 -8.22 13.00
N TYR A 91 10.11 -6.95 12.93
CA TYR A 91 11.01 -5.79 12.82
C TYR A 91 10.72 -4.73 13.89
N PRO A 92 10.87 -5.05 15.19
CA PRO A 92 10.49 -4.15 16.26
C PRO A 92 11.29 -2.85 16.25
N GLY A 93 12.59 -2.89 15.92
CA GLY A 93 13.44 -1.69 15.84
C GLY A 93 12.89 -0.61 14.90
N PHE A 94 12.39 -1.03 13.73
CA PHE A 94 11.79 -0.11 12.77
C PHE A 94 10.44 0.45 13.26
N CYS A 95 9.62 -0.35 13.96
CA CYS A 95 8.29 0.08 14.39
C CYS A 95 8.26 0.84 15.73
N ILE A 96 9.18 0.57 16.66
CA ILE A 96 9.21 1.20 18.00
C ILE A 96 9.33 2.72 17.89
N ALA A 97 10.15 3.21 16.96
CA ALA A 97 10.34 4.64 16.72
C ALA A 97 9.03 5.38 16.37
N ARG A 98 7.99 4.65 15.90
CA ARG A 98 6.69 5.23 15.53
C ARG A 98 5.73 5.38 16.71
N GLN A 99 5.99 4.73 17.84
CA GLN A 99 5.21 4.79 19.09
C GLN A 99 3.68 4.64 18.93
N ARG A 100 3.23 3.97 17.86
CA ARG A 100 1.80 3.72 17.59
C ARG A 100 1.39 2.37 18.16
N LYS A 101 0.27 2.36 18.89
CA LYS A 101 -0.36 1.13 19.41
C LYS A 101 -1.55 0.65 18.56
N ASP A 102 -2.10 1.55 17.74
CA ASP A 102 -3.27 1.29 16.91
C ASP A 102 -2.83 0.63 15.58
N TYR A 103 -2.75 -0.70 15.56
CA TYR A 103 -2.46 -1.47 14.36
C TYR A 103 -3.74 -2.05 13.71
N PRO A 104 -3.77 -2.20 12.38
CA PRO A 104 -2.78 -1.71 11.43
C PRO A 104 -2.90 -0.20 11.17
N PHE A 105 -1.82 0.43 10.70
CA PHE A 105 -1.83 1.83 10.25
C PHE A 105 -0.96 2.03 9.02
N ILE A 106 -1.21 3.11 8.28
CA ILE A 106 -0.49 3.43 7.05
C ILE A 106 0.24 4.76 7.22
N GLU A 107 1.49 4.81 6.76
CA GLU A 107 2.23 6.05 6.58
C GLU A 107 2.68 6.17 5.13
N ILE A 108 2.52 7.34 4.52
CA ILE A 108 2.99 7.63 3.17
C ILE A 108 4.23 8.50 3.30
N PHE A 109 5.29 8.07 2.64
CA PHE A 109 6.56 8.77 2.57
C PHE A 109 6.79 9.24 1.14
N HIS A 110 7.16 10.50 0.97
CA HIS A 110 7.57 11.03 -0.32
C HIS A 110 8.82 11.87 -0.13
N SER A 111 9.91 11.45 -0.77
CA SER A 111 11.11 12.24 -0.93
C SER A 111 11.13 12.73 -2.38
N PRO A 112 11.03 14.05 -2.64
CA PRO A 112 11.18 14.53 -4.01
C PRO A 112 12.57 14.16 -4.53
N GLU A 113 12.66 13.76 -5.80
CA GLU A 113 13.93 13.49 -6.47
C GLU A 113 14.86 14.68 -6.25
N GLN A 114 16.04 14.44 -5.64
CA GLN A 114 17.05 15.48 -5.50
C GLN A 114 17.56 15.79 -6.90
N ALA A 115 16.96 16.78 -7.56
CA ALA A 115 17.52 17.37 -8.76
C ALA A 115 18.98 17.69 -8.46
N ALA A 116 19.89 17.15 -9.28
CA ALA A 116 21.34 17.28 -9.17
C ALA A 116 21.81 18.74 -9.30
N ASN A 117 21.46 19.60 -8.35
CA ASN A 117 21.84 20.99 -8.29
C ASN A 117 22.63 21.24 -7.01
N GLN A 118 23.96 21.14 -7.18
CA GLN A 118 25.00 21.91 -6.53
C GLN A 118 24.77 22.37 -5.08
N GLY A 119 25.50 21.74 -4.15
CA GLY A 119 26.25 22.49 -3.14
C GLY A 119 25.55 22.88 -1.84
N LYS A 120 24.32 22.43 -1.57
CA LYS A 120 23.74 22.55 -0.22
C LYS A 120 23.16 21.23 0.24
N VAL A 121 23.72 20.72 1.35
CA VAL A 121 23.11 19.67 2.17
C VAL A 121 21.80 20.25 2.72
N VAL A 122 20.72 20.03 1.98
CA VAL A 122 19.37 20.28 2.46
C VAL A 122 18.86 18.93 2.93
N ASP A 123 18.55 18.83 4.23
CA ASP A 123 17.92 17.65 4.82
C ASP A 123 16.81 17.13 3.89
N PRO A 124 16.76 15.83 3.57
CA PRO A 124 15.72 15.31 2.71
C PRO A 124 14.38 15.57 3.41
N ASN A 125 13.62 16.54 2.91
CA ASN A 125 12.33 16.92 3.48
C ASN A 125 11.31 15.84 3.09
N ILE A 126 11.44 14.65 3.71
CA ILE A 126 10.55 13.52 3.52
C ILE A 126 9.19 13.95 4.09
N LYS A 127 8.23 14.17 3.20
CA LYS A 127 6.86 14.45 3.62
C LYS A 127 6.24 13.16 4.11
N LYS A 128 5.70 13.20 5.33
CA LYS A 128 5.05 12.06 5.98
C LYS A 128 3.58 12.35 6.17
N TYR A 129 2.73 11.48 5.65
CA TYR A 129 1.28 11.52 5.89
C TYR A 129 0.87 10.26 6.65
N SER A 130 0.12 10.40 7.74
CA SER A 130 -0.34 9.25 8.54
C SER A 130 -1.84 9.07 8.39
N VAL A 131 -2.27 7.87 8.00
CA VAL A 131 -3.69 7.52 7.83
C VAL A 131 -4.05 6.43 8.84
N LYS A 132 -5.13 6.67 9.61
CA LYS A 132 -5.67 5.66 10.52
C LYS A 132 -6.58 4.72 9.73
N VAL A 133 -6.29 3.43 9.75
CA VAL A 133 -7.17 2.41 9.19
C VAL A 133 -8.24 2.11 10.24
N LEU A 134 -9.48 2.46 9.94
CA LEU A 134 -10.62 2.14 10.78
C LEU A 134 -11.23 0.82 10.30
N PRO A 135 -11.60 -0.10 11.21
CA PRO A 135 -12.40 -1.25 10.81
C PRO A 135 -13.76 -0.75 10.30
N GLU A 136 -14.25 -1.33 9.21
CA GLU A 136 -15.64 -1.15 8.78
C GLU A 136 -16.53 -1.80 9.83
N PHE A 137 -16.97 -1.02 10.83
CA PHE A 137 -18.08 -1.44 11.67
C PHE A 137 -19.32 -1.43 10.78
N GLY A 138 -19.82 -2.63 10.48
CA GLY A 138 -21.12 -2.82 9.86
C GLY A 138 -22.19 -2.13 10.69
N LEU A 139 -22.92 -1.22 10.05
CA LEU A 139 -24.31 -0.90 10.39
C LEU A 139 -25.20 -2.07 9.96
#